data_AF-A0AA47MU40-F1
#
_entry.id   AF-A0AA47MU40-F1
#
_cell.length_a   1.000
_cell.length_b   1.000
_cell.length_c   1.000
_cell.angle_alpha   90.00
_cell.angle_beta   90.00
_cell.angle_gamma   90.00
#
_symmetry.space_group_name_H-M   'P 1'
#
loop_
_entity.id
_entity.type
_entity.pdbx_description
1 polymer ?
#
loop_
_entity_poly.entity_id
_entity_poly.type
_entity_poly.pdbx_seq_one_letter_code
_entity_poly.pdbx_strand_id
1 'polypeptide(L)'
;MASHAGRAYPAGDESEGSSDEWDLGHPRTSPSRTSPSHYKTSEVDEDVENDVSRLKQAISTSDIQTVEQLLDKGKCSPHDQGVDVETRLGFKWTPLMCAVNLANHDMAKLLLDRGASANFSKDHYTVLMAGCTASSSEDAIVRCVELLLSRHADPNAGDR
;
A
#
# COMPACT_ATOMS: atom_id res chain seq x y z
N MET A 1 36.56 -74.24 18.29
CA MET A 1 35.20 -74.65 18.72
C MET A 1 34.60 -73.44 19.42
N ALA A 2 34.00 -72.51 18.69
CA ALA A 2 32.62 -72.51 18.21
C ALA A 2 31.58 -72.36 19.35
N SER A 3 30.81 -71.26 19.25
CA SER A 3 29.40 -71.10 19.65
C SER A 3 29.09 -70.70 21.10
N HIS A 4 28.62 -69.46 21.32
CA HIS A 4 27.17 -69.18 21.33
C HIS A 4 26.86 -67.67 21.33
N ALA A 5 25.82 -67.34 20.58
CA ALA A 5 25.33 -65.99 20.29
C ALA A 5 24.35 -65.46 21.36
N GLY A 6 24.13 -64.15 21.35
CA GLY A 6 22.85 -63.55 21.75
C GLY A 6 22.93 -62.26 22.55
N ARG A 7 23.17 -61.13 21.91
CA ARG A 7 22.64 -59.85 22.41
C ARG A 7 22.09 -59.04 21.25
N ALA A 8 20.77 -59.13 21.09
CA ALA A 8 19.99 -58.21 20.29
C ALA A 8 19.96 -56.85 21.00
N TYR A 9 20.23 -55.78 20.26
CA TYR A 9 19.96 -54.42 20.69
C TYR A 9 18.94 -53.81 19.71
N PRO A 10 17.90 -53.12 20.23
CA PRO A 10 16.87 -52.52 19.40
C PRO A 10 17.41 -51.34 18.57
N ALA A 11 16.82 -51.17 17.40
CA ALA A 11 17.02 -50.03 16.51
C ALA A 11 16.46 -48.74 17.11
N GLY A 12 17.20 -47.65 16.94
CA GLY A 12 16.82 -46.30 17.36
C GLY A 12 18.03 -45.37 17.28
N ASP A 13 18.57 -45.21 16.08
CA ASP A 13 19.59 -44.19 15.78
C ASP A 13 18.84 -42.89 15.48
N GLU A 14 18.76 -42.01 16.47
CA GLU A 14 18.47 -40.60 16.21
C GLU A 14 19.77 -39.96 15.70
N SER A 15 19.94 -40.01 14.38
CA SER A 15 21.05 -39.39 13.68
C SER A 15 20.89 -37.86 13.78
N GLU A 16 21.54 -37.28 14.77
CA GLU A 16 21.75 -35.84 14.85
C GLU A 16 22.70 -35.41 13.73
N GLY A 17 22.20 -34.55 12.85
CA GLY A 17 23.01 -33.64 12.04
C GLY A 17 23.52 -34.21 10.72
N SER A 18 22.73 -34.08 9.66
CA SER A 18 23.28 -34.13 8.30
C SER A 18 22.69 -33.05 7.41
N SER A 19 23.62 -32.23 6.89
CA SER A 19 23.53 -31.29 5.77
C SER A 19 22.54 -30.13 5.98
N ASP A 20 22.93 -28.87 5.82
CA ASP A 20 23.49 -28.39 4.57
C ASP A 20 24.62 -27.37 4.79
N GLU A 21 25.67 -27.57 4.02
CA GLU A 21 26.80 -26.68 3.81
C GLU A 21 26.30 -25.37 3.17
N TRP A 22 26.14 -24.32 3.97
CA TRP A 22 25.89 -22.98 3.46
C TRP A 22 27.25 -22.33 3.15
N ASP A 23 27.60 -22.33 1.88
CA ASP A 23 28.72 -21.59 1.31
C ASP A 23 28.56 -20.09 1.64
N LEU A 24 29.19 -19.66 2.73
CA LEU A 24 29.27 -18.26 3.17
C LEU A 24 30.68 -17.72 2.89
N GLY A 25 30.93 -17.40 1.62
CA GLY A 25 32.01 -16.50 1.23
C GLY A 25 31.70 -15.04 1.61
N HIS A 26 32.33 -14.54 2.67
CA HIS A 26 32.42 -13.09 2.94
C HIS A 26 33.35 -12.40 1.91
N PRO A 27 33.12 -11.12 1.54
CA PRO A 27 33.67 -10.07 2.39
C PRO A 27 32.76 -8.84 2.62
N ARG A 28 32.64 -8.49 3.91
CA ARG A 28 32.84 -7.15 4.51
C ARG A 28 32.19 -5.95 3.79
N THR A 29 31.11 -5.41 4.36
CA THR A 29 31.00 -4.04 4.94
C THR A 29 29.60 -3.84 5.55
N SER A 30 29.52 -3.27 6.76
CA SER A 30 28.31 -2.79 7.45
C SER A 30 27.66 -1.58 6.73
N PRO A 31 26.49 -1.02 7.13
CA PRO A 31 25.41 -1.50 8.00
C PRO A 31 24.01 -1.47 7.31
N SER A 32 23.09 -2.36 7.68
CA SER A 32 21.69 -2.32 7.20
C SER A 32 20.86 -1.27 7.95
N ARG A 33 20.81 -0.06 7.39
CA ARG A 33 19.69 0.90 7.60
C ARG A 33 19.06 1.16 6.24
N THR A 34 17.73 1.21 6.26
CA THR A 34 16.85 1.72 5.19
C THR A 34 16.98 1.00 3.85
N SER A 35 15.97 0.21 3.49
CA SER A 35 15.65 -0.04 2.08
C SER A 35 15.10 1.26 1.49
N PRO A 36 15.79 1.93 0.55
CA PRO A 36 15.15 2.88 -0.34
C PRO A 36 14.63 2.04 -1.51
N SER A 37 13.31 1.93 -1.63
CA SER A 37 12.73 1.45 -2.89
C SER A 37 13.07 2.47 -3.98
N HIS A 38 14.18 2.26 -4.67
CA HIS A 38 14.46 2.88 -5.95
C HIS A 38 13.48 2.29 -6.96
N TYR A 39 12.29 2.88 -7.06
CA TYR A 39 11.53 2.79 -8.29
C TYR A 39 11.95 4.00 -9.11
N LYS A 40 12.67 3.69 -10.19
CA LYS A 40 13.04 4.63 -11.23
C LYS A 40 11.76 5.24 -11.79
N THR A 41 11.48 6.50 -11.43
CA THR A 41 10.49 7.33 -12.12
C THR A 41 11.01 7.53 -13.53
N SER A 42 10.44 6.76 -14.45
CA SER A 42 10.45 7.07 -15.87
C SER A 42 9.78 8.43 -16.03
N GLU A 43 10.58 9.41 -16.44
CA GLU A 43 10.22 10.61 -17.21
C GLU A 43 8.75 11.02 -17.07
N VAL A 44 8.45 11.79 -16.04
CA VAL A 44 7.21 12.56 -15.93
C VAL A 44 7.61 14.01 -15.69
N ASP A 45 7.03 14.89 -16.49
CA ASP A 45 7.26 16.33 -16.51
C ASP A 45 7.38 16.94 -15.11
N GLU A 46 8.41 17.76 -14.90
CA GLU A 46 8.74 18.40 -13.61
C GLU A 46 7.55 19.20 -13.02
N ASP A 47 6.64 19.68 -13.89
CA ASP A 47 5.41 20.39 -13.50
C ASP A 47 4.35 19.46 -12.88
N VAL A 48 4.18 18.22 -13.40
CA VAL A 48 3.20 17.25 -12.88
C VAL A 48 3.65 16.73 -11.51
N GLU A 49 4.95 16.55 -11.31
CA GLU A 49 5.51 16.17 -10.00
C GLU A 49 5.22 17.25 -8.93
N ASN A 50 5.16 18.53 -9.33
CA ASN A 50 4.78 19.62 -8.44
C ASN A 50 3.29 19.56 -8.07
N ASP A 51 2.38 19.43 -9.04
CA ASP A 51 0.94 19.36 -8.75
C ASP A 51 0.55 18.11 -7.95
N VAL A 52 1.17 16.95 -8.19
CA VAL A 52 1.00 15.73 -7.38
C VAL A 52 1.51 15.96 -5.95
N SER A 53 2.65 16.64 -5.80
CA SER A 53 3.19 17.01 -4.48
C SER A 53 2.27 17.97 -3.72
N ARG A 54 1.67 18.94 -4.44
CA ARG A 54 0.67 19.87 -3.89
C ARG A 54 -0.61 19.14 -3.50
N LEU A 55 -1.08 18.19 -4.33
CA LEU A 55 -2.24 17.35 -4.02
C LEU A 55 -1.99 16.54 -2.75
N LYS A 56 -0.81 15.90 -2.65
CA LYS A 56 -0.42 15.14 -1.45
C LYS A 56 -0.41 16.03 -0.21
N GLN A 57 0.14 17.24 -0.30
CA GLN A 57 0.15 18.18 0.80
C GLN A 57 -1.28 18.58 1.19
N ALA A 58 -2.13 18.92 0.22
CA ALA A 58 -3.52 19.30 0.46
C ALA A 58 -4.33 18.18 1.13
N ILE A 59 -4.13 16.92 0.73
CA ILE A 59 -4.78 15.78 1.41
C ILE A 59 -4.28 15.65 2.84
N SER A 60 -2.97 15.84 3.07
CA SER A 60 -2.35 15.76 4.40
C SER A 60 -2.80 16.90 5.33
N THR A 61 -3.06 18.09 4.78
CA THR A 61 -3.62 19.23 5.52
C THR A 61 -5.15 19.24 5.57
N SER A 62 -5.82 18.26 4.94
CA SER A 62 -7.28 18.24 4.79
C SER A 62 -7.85 19.47 4.05
N ASP A 63 -7.09 20.06 3.13
CA ASP A 63 -7.50 21.20 2.31
C ASP A 63 -8.38 20.79 1.13
N ILE A 64 -9.68 20.64 1.39
CA ILE A 64 -10.68 20.22 0.40
C ILE A 64 -10.72 21.19 -0.79
N GLN A 65 -10.64 22.50 -0.53
CA GLN A 65 -10.68 23.53 -1.58
C GLN A 65 -9.48 23.46 -2.53
N THR A 66 -8.30 23.17 -2.00
CA THR A 66 -7.09 23.05 -2.82
C THR A 66 -7.15 21.78 -3.67
N VAL A 67 -7.63 20.67 -3.11
CA VAL A 67 -7.86 19.43 -3.87
C VAL A 67 -8.87 19.66 -4.99
N GLU A 68 -9.99 20.30 -4.70
CA GLU A 68 -11.00 20.67 -5.70
C GLU A 68 -10.39 21.52 -6.82
N GLN A 69 -9.68 22.59 -6.48
CA GLN A 69 -9.03 23.46 -7.48
C GLN A 69 -8.04 22.70 -8.36
N LEU A 70 -7.23 21.78 -7.80
CA LEU A 70 -6.27 20.98 -8.55
C LEU A 70 -6.96 20.02 -9.53
N LEU A 71 -8.10 19.44 -9.14
CA LEU A 71 -8.90 18.58 -10.02
C LEU A 71 -9.65 19.39 -11.10
N ASP A 72 -10.06 20.63 -10.80
CA ASP A 72 -10.79 21.48 -11.74
C ASP A 72 -9.87 22.24 -12.73
N LYS A 73 -8.59 22.44 -12.41
CA LYS A 73 -7.59 23.03 -13.34
C LYS A 73 -7.61 22.39 -14.74
N GLY A 74 -7.72 21.06 -14.81
CA GLY A 74 -7.75 20.32 -16.07
C GLY A 74 -8.97 20.57 -16.96
N LYS A 75 -10.06 21.13 -16.40
CA LYS A 75 -11.28 21.42 -17.15
C LYS A 75 -11.29 22.82 -17.75
N CYS A 76 -10.58 23.75 -17.14
CA CYS A 76 -10.67 25.18 -17.46
C CYS A 76 -9.64 25.63 -18.51
N SER A 77 -8.54 24.89 -18.66
CA SER A 77 -7.42 25.29 -19.53
C SER A 77 -6.94 24.11 -20.37
N PRO A 78 -7.00 24.20 -21.72
CA PRO A 78 -6.55 23.12 -22.61
C PRO A 78 -5.01 22.91 -22.61
N HIS A 79 -4.27 23.81 -21.97
CA HIS A 79 -2.81 23.75 -21.82
C HIS A 79 -2.35 23.26 -20.43
N ASP A 80 -3.24 23.23 -19.43
CA ASP A 80 -2.93 22.70 -18.11
C ASP A 80 -3.29 21.21 -18.13
N GLN A 81 -2.31 20.34 -17.95
CA GLN A 81 -2.61 18.93 -17.69
C GLN A 81 -3.19 18.84 -16.28
N GLY A 82 -4.53 18.74 -16.20
CA GLY A 82 -5.20 18.56 -14.93
C GLY A 82 -4.71 17.34 -14.17
N VAL A 83 -4.85 17.40 -12.85
CA VAL A 83 -4.53 16.27 -11.99
C VAL A 83 -5.67 15.27 -12.06
N ASP A 84 -5.37 14.04 -12.44
CA ASP A 84 -6.36 12.96 -12.48
C ASP A 84 -6.78 12.53 -11.07
N VAL A 85 -8.05 12.16 -10.90
CA VAL A 85 -8.60 11.70 -9.61
C VAL A 85 -7.97 10.39 -9.13
N GLU A 86 -7.47 9.56 -10.06
CA GLU A 86 -6.75 8.33 -9.79
C GLU A 86 -5.23 8.52 -9.85
N THR A 87 -4.73 9.78 -9.75
CA THR A 87 -3.29 10.03 -9.80
C THR A 87 -2.58 9.28 -8.69
N ARG A 88 -1.47 8.63 -9.04
CA ARG A 88 -0.71 7.84 -8.07
C ARG A 88 0.18 8.79 -7.27
N LEU A 89 -0.20 8.99 -6.01
CA LEU A 89 0.62 9.71 -5.04
C LEU A 89 1.83 8.85 -4.62
N GLY A 90 2.50 9.26 -3.55
CA GLY A 90 3.53 8.45 -2.90
C GLY A 90 3.02 7.04 -2.56
N PHE A 91 3.89 6.05 -2.67
CA PHE A 91 3.57 4.62 -2.45
C PHE A 91 2.58 4.02 -3.46
N LYS A 92 2.35 4.68 -4.61
CA LYS A 92 1.36 4.25 -5.63
C LYS A 92 -0.07 4.18 -5.07
N TRP A 93 -0.36 4.95 -4.03
CA TRP A 93 -1.69 5.08 -3.47
C TRP A 93 -2.50 6.11 -4.26
N THR A 94 -3.80 5.88 -4.34
CA THR A 94 -4.72 6.88 -4.90
C THR A 94 -5.02 7.97 -3.87
N PRO A 95 -5.47 9.15 -4.31
CA PRO A 95 -5.88 10.23 -3.42
C PRO A 95 -6.98 9.77 -2.46
N LEU A 96 -7.86 8.90 -2.96
CA LEU A 96 -8.94 8.30 -2.17
C LEU A 96 -8.40 7.41 -1.04
N MET A 97 -7.40 6.57 -1.30
CA MET A 97 -6.75 5.77 -0.25
C MET A 97 -6.15 6.64 0.85
N CYS A 98 -5.47 7.73 0.48
CA CYS A 98 -4.91 8.66 1.46
C CYS A 98 -6.01 9.34 2.29
N ALA A 99 -7.07 9.84 1.66
CA ALA A 99 -8.18 10.51 2.35
C ALA A 99 -8.89 9.57 3.33
N VAL A 100 -9.11 8.31 2.92
CA VAL A 100 -9.75 7.28 3.73
C VAL A 100 -8.85 6.84 4.90
N ASN A 101 -7.53 6.73 4.70
CA ASN A 101 -6.56 6.46 5.77
C ASN A 101 -6.49 7.60 6.81
N LEU A 102 -6.81 8.83 6.41
CA LEU A 102 -6.96 9.99 7.30
C LEU A 102 -8.35 10.05 7.96
N ALA A 103 -9.22 9.07 7.69
CA ALA A 103 -10.64 9.05 8.08
C ALA A 103 -11.39 10.36 7.74
N ASN A 104 -11.02 10.97 6.62
CA ASN A 104 -11.55 12.25 6.21
C ASN A 104 -12.76 12.06 5.28
N HIS A 105 -13.95 12.06 5.89
CA HIS A 105 -15.21 11.80 5.20
C HIS A 105 -15.48 12.81 4.07
N ASP A 106 -15.30 14.11 4.33
CA ASP A 106 -15.59 15.15 3.34
C ASP A 106 -14.64 15.07 2.13
N MET A 107 -13.36 14.80 2.38
CA MET A 107 -12.37 14.61 1.33
C MET A 107 -12.66 13.35 0.50
N ALA A 108 -12.97 12.22 1.17
CA ALA A 108 -13.34 10.98 0.49
C ALA A 108 -14.60 11.18 -0.37
N LYS A 109 -15.59 11.91 0.14
CA LYS A 109 -16.83 12.23 -0.58
C LYS A 109 -16.56 13.06 -1.82
N LEU A 110 -15.71 14.08 -1.72
CA LEU A 110 -15.33 14.90 -2.87
C LEU A 110 -14.67 14.03 -3.94
N LEU A 111 -13.66 13.24 -3.57
CA LEU A 111 -12.95 12.39 -4.54
C LEU A 111 -13.87 11.38 -5.23
N LEU A 112 -14.79 10.74 -4.49
CA LEU A 112 -15.79 9.84 -5.04
C LEU A 112 -16.79 10.57 -5.97
N ASP A 113 -17.19 11.80 -5.63
CA ASP A 113 -18.05 12.62 -6.48
C ASP A 113 -17.36 13.01 -7.80
N ARG A 114 -16.02 13.15 -7.77
CA ARG A 114 -15.19 13.36 -8.96
C ARG A 114 -14.91 12.08 -9.75
N GLY A 115 -15.45 10.93 -9.33
CA GLY A 115 -15.33 9.67 -10.05
C GLY A 115 -14.16 8.79 -9.61
N ALA A 116 -13.57 9.04 -8.44
CA ALA A 116 -12.56 8.15 -7.89
C ALA A 116 -13.10 6.73 -7.68
N SER A 117 -12.27 5.73 -7.94
CA SER A 117 -12.61 4.32 -7.85
C SER A 117 -12.52 3.82 -6.42
N ALA A 118 -13.69 3.57 -5.80
CA ALA A 118 -13.76 2.97 -4.47
C ALA A 118 -13.21 1.53 -4.40
N ASN A 119 -13.11 0.86 -5.56
CA ASN A 119 -12.62 -0.51 -5.73
C ASN A 119 -11.12 -0.60 -6.04
N PHE A 120 -10.40 0.52 -5.99
CA PHE A 120 -8.98 0.50 -6.25
C PHE A 120 -8.24 -0.36 -5.22
N SER A 121 -7.30 -1.18 -5.68
CA SER A 121 -6.45 -1.99 -4.83
C SER A 121 -5.00 -1.92 -5.27
N LYS A 122 -4.08 -1.92 -4.30
CA LYS A 122 -2.63 -1.91 -4.52
C LYS A 122 -1.99 -2.99 -3.66
N ASP A 123 -1.29 -3.95 -4.27
CA ASP A 123 -0.66 -5.08 -3.55
C ASP A 123 -1.62 -5.78 -2.57
N HIS A 124 -2.84 -6.10 -3.04
CA HIS A 124 -3.92 -6.67 -2.22
C HIS A 124 -4.46 -5.76 -1.10
N TYR A 125 -4.01 -4.51 -1.04
CA TYR A 125 -4.51 -3.49 -0.14
C TYR A 125 -5.62 -2.68 -0.82
N THR A 126 -6.85 -2.79 -0.35
CA THR A 126 -8.01 -2.09 -0.94
C THR A 126 -8.24 -0.73 -0.27
N VAL A 127 -8.99 0.17 -0.93
CA VAL A 127 -9.43 1.44 -0.32
C VAL A 127 -10.15 1.20 1.02
N LEU A 128 -10.98 0.15 1.08
CA LEU A 128 -11.72 -0.22 2.28
C LEU A 128 -10.77 -0.64 3.42
N MET A 129 -9.73 -1.41 3.08
CA MET A 129 -8.68 -1.82 4.04
C MET A 129 -7.93 -0.61 4.60
N ALA A 130 -7.64 0.40 3.77
CA ALA A 130 -7.03 1.65 4.19
C ALA A 130 -7.87 2.42 5.23
N GLY A 131 -9.20 2.32 5.14
CA GLY A 131 -10.10 2.95 6.11
C GLY A 131 -10.05 2.25 7.45
N CYS A 132 -10.02 0.92 7.44
CA CYS A 132 -9.93 0.11 8.65
C CYS A 132 -8.59 0.28 9.40
N THR A 133 -7.51 0.65 8.71
CA THR A 133 -6.21 0.91 9.35
C THR A 133 -6.01 2.34 9.83
N ALA A 134 -6.96 3.23 9.57
CA ALA A 134 -6.86 4.62 9.98
C ALA A 134 -6.79 4.71 11.51
N SER A 135 -5.84 5.49 12.03
CA SER A 135 -5.65 5.73 13.47
C SER A 135 -6.53 6.88 14.01
N SER A 136 -7.73 7.03 13.45
CA SER A 136 -8.70 8.06 13.82
C SER A 136 -9.81 7.50 14.72
N SER A 137 -10.75 8.35 15.14
CA SER A 137 -11.94 7.92 15.90
C SER A 137 -12.74 6.88 15.13
N GLU A 138 -13.25 5.86 15.84
CA GLU A 138 -14.06 4.78 15.26
C GLU A 138 -15.25 5.33 14.46
N ASP A 139 -15.96 6.36 14.96
CA ASP A 139 -17.03 7.05 14.24
C ASP A 139 -16.59 7.65 12.89
N ALA A 140 -15.37 8.16 12.80
CA ALA A 140 -14.86 8.73 11.55
C ALA A 140 -14.57 7.62 10.52
N ILE A 141 -14.02 6.50 10.99
CA ILE A 141 -13.75 5.31 10.18
C ILE A 141 -15.05 4.72 9.66
N VAL A 142 -16.04 4.51 10.54
CA VAL A 142 -17.36 3.97 10.16
C VAL A 142 -18.00 4.86 9.09
N ARG A 143 -18.02 6.18 9.27
CA ARG A 143 -18.57 7.11 8.27
C ARG A 143 -17.83 7.07 6.93
N CYS A 144 -16.52 6.81 6.92
CA CYS A 144 -15.76 6.65 5.68
C CYS A 144 -16.09 5.31 5.00
N VAL A 145 -16.18 4.23 5.77
CA VAL A 145 -16.54 2.90 5.25
C VAL A 145 -17.97 2.88 4.71
N GLU A 146 -18.94 3.47 5.42
CA GLU A 146 -20.32 3.62 4.96
C GLU A 146 -20.40 4.37 3.63
N LEU A 147 -19.62 5.44 3.48
CA LEU A 147 -19.55 6.22 2.24
C LEU A 147 -18.99 5.37 1.08
N LEU A 148 -17.93 4.60 1.30
CA LEU A 148 -17.35 3.72 0.30
C LEU A 148 -18.34 2.63 -0.13
N LEU A 149 -19.00 1.98 0.83
CA LEU A 149 -20.03 0.97 0.57
C LEU A 149 -21.22 1.55 -0.20
N SER A 150 -21.63 2.77 0.13
CA SER A 150 -22.67 3.51 -0.59
C SER A 150 -22.31 3.80 -2.05
N ARG A 151 -21.01 3.79 -2.39
CA ARG A 151 -20.48 3.97 -3.75
C ARG A 151 -20.07 2.65 -4.41
N HIS A 152 -20.66 1.53 -3.98
CA HIS A 152 -20.39 0.19 -4.53
C HIS A 152 -18.93 -0.27 -4.37
N ALA A 153 -18.29 0.09 -3.25
CA ALA A 153 -17.04 -0.56 -2.88
C ALA A 153 -17.31 -2.04 -2.57
N ASP A 154 -16.61 -2.94 -3.27
CA ASP A 154 -16.60 -4.37 -3.11
C ASP A 154 -15.74 -4.73 -1.89
N PRO A 155 -16.34 -5.18 -0.77
CA PRO A 155 -15.57 -5.59 0.41
C PRO A 155 -14.77 -6.87 0.16
N ASN A 156 -15.10 -7.62 -0.90
CA ASN A 156 -14.45 -8.87 -1.29
C ASN A 156 -13.43 -8.69 -2.43
N ALA A 157 -12.99 -7.46 -2.70
CA ALA A 157 -12.03 -7.18 -3.77
C ALA A 157 -10.60 -7.74 -3.49
N GLY A 158 -10.32 -8.21 -2.28
CA GLY A 158 -9.09 -8.90 -1.93
C GLY A 158 -9.30 -10.41 -1.95
N ASP A 159 -8.52 -11.09 -2.81
CA ASP A 159 -8.36 -12.55 -2.93
C ASP A 159 -9.28 -13.25 -3.96
N ARG A 160 -8.69 -13.46 -5.15
CA ARG A 160 -9.07 -14.48 -6.14
C ARG A 160 -7.83 -15.01 -6.84
#